data_AF-A0A176RTH3-F1
#
_entry.id   AF-A0A176RTH3-F1
#
_cell.length_a   1.000
_cell.length_b   1.000
_cell.length_c   1.000
_cell.angle_alpha   90.00
_cell.angle_beta   90.00
_cell.angle_gamma   90.00
#
_symmetry.space_group_name_H-M   'P 1'
#
loop_
_entity.id
_entity.type
_entity.pdbx_description
1 polymer ?
#
loop_
_entity_poly.entity_id
_entity_poly.type
_entity_poly.pdbx_seq_one_letter_code
_entity_poly.pdbx_strand_id
1 'polypeptide(L)' 'MQSVLLLDGEIKETDKQRQVVLIRNSKDSAMMKKLEEALIKLNALSLKTLSGKHYQFFLR' A
#
# COMPACT_ATOMS: atom_id res chain seq x y z
N MET A 1 13.88 11.17 -14.78
CA MET A 1 12.41 11.09 -14.71
C MET A 1 12.02 10.12 -13.62
N GLN A 2 11.34 10.56 -12.57
CA GLN A 2 10.63 9.62 -11.68
C GLN A 2 9.36 9.19 -12.41
N SER A 3 9.25 7.90 -12.73
CA SER A 3 8.01 7.34 -13.23
C SER A 3 7.04 7.16 -12.07
N VAL A 4 5.82 7.69 -12.22
CA VAL A 4 4.74 7.46 -11.26
C VAL A 4 4.01 6.19 -11.69
N LEU A 5 3.99 5.18 -10.82
CA LEU A 5 3.16 4.00 -11.00
C LEU A 5 1.77 4.29 -10.43
N LEU A 6 0.76 4.30 -11.30
CA LEU A 6 -0.64 4.41 -10.91
C LEU A 6 -1.25 3.01 -10.88
N LEU A 7 -1.86 2.65 -9.77
CA LEU A 7 -2.61 1.40 -9.59
C LEU A 7 -4.00 1.72 -9.06
N ASP A 8 -4.98 0.97 -9.53
CA ASP A 8 -6.29 0.96 -8.91
C ASP A 8 -6.21 0.41 -7.48
N GLY A 9 -7.13 0.85 -6.64
CA GLY A 9 -7.15 0.44 -5.25
C GLY A 9 -8.37 0.92 -4.49
N GLU A 10 -8.44 0.51 -3.23
CA GLU A 10 -9.51 0.86 -2.31
C GLU A 10 -8.93 1.24 -0.94
N ILE A 11 -9.64 2.11 -0.23
CA ILE A 11 -9.33 2.44 1.17
C ILE A 11 -10.39 1.78 2.04
N LYS A 12 -9.96 0.98 3.01
CA LYS A 12 -10.81 0.42 4.06
C LYS A 12 -10.40 1.03 5.38
N GLU A 13 -11.35 1.65 6.07
CA GLU A 13 -11.07 2.31 7.34
C GLU A 13 -11.85 1.66 8.47
N THR A 14 -11.15 1.40 9.56
CA THR A 14 -11.72 0.96 10.83
C THR A 14 -11.43 2.01 11.90
N ASP A 15 -11.90 1.79 13.12
CA ASP A 15 -11.63 2.70 14.23
C ASP A 15 -10.13 2.79 14.57
N LYS A 16 -9.37 1.72 14.32
CA LYS A 16 -7.95 1.62 14.68
C LYS A 16 -7.00 1.72 13.49
N GLN A 17 -7.48 1.46 12.28
CA GLN A 17 -6.62 1.29 11.11
C GLN A 17 -7.19 1.95 9.86
N ARG A 18 -6.29 2.43 8.99
CA ARG A 18 -6.59 2.86 7.63
C ARG A 18 -5.80 1.97 6.68
N GLN A 19 -6.51 1.08 6.01
CA GLN A 19 -5.94 0.11 5.07
C GLN A 19 -6.01 0.66 3.65
N VAL A 20 -4.88 0.66 2.96
CA VAL A 20 -4.74 1.01 1.55
C VAL A 20 -4.48 -0.29 0.79
N VAL A 21 -5.43 -0.71 -0.02
CA VAL A 21 -5.35 -1.95 -0.80
C VAL A 21 -5.13 -1.58 -2.26
N LEU A 22 -3.98 -1.97 -2.81
CA LEU A 22 -3.63 -1.77 -4.21
C LEU A 22 -3.94 -3.04 -4.99
N ILE A 23 -4.47 -2.92 -6.21
CA ILE A 23 -4.77 -4.05 -7.09
C ILE A 23 -3.54 -4.36 -7.94
N ARG A 24 -3.14 -5.64 -7.99
CA ARG A 24 -2.02 -6.11 -8.81
C ARG A 24 -2.27 -5.86 -10.29
N ASN A 25 -1.26 -5.34 -10.97
CA ASN A 25 -1.20 -5.35 -12.42
C ASN A 25 -0.56 -6.67 -12.90
N SER A 26 -1.37 -7.55 -13.49
CA SER A 26 -0.91 -8.86 -14.00
C SER A 26 0.07 -8.74 -15.19
N LYS A 27 0.11 -7.60 -15.87
CA LYS A 27 0.99 -7.36 -17.02
C LYS A 27 2.44 -7.05 -16.60
N ASP A 28 2.69 -6.76 -15.32
CA ASP A 28 4.02 -6.42 -14.82
C ASP A 28 4.30 -7.08 -13.45
N SER A 29 4.51 -8.39 -13.48
CA SER A 29 4.78 -9.20 -12.29
C SER A 29 6.08 -8.81 -11.58
N ALA A 30 7.10 -8.39 -12.33
CA ALA A 30 8.39 -7.99 -11.77
C ALA A 30 8.27 -6.71 -10.94
N MET A 31 7.51 -5.71 -11.42
CA MET A 31 7.23 -4.50 -10.67
C MET A 31 6.33 -4.77 -9.46
N MET A 32 5.30 -5.63 -9.61
CA MET A 32 4.42 -5.99 -8.48
C MET A 32 5.18 -6.66 -7.34
N LYS A 33 6.18 -7.51 -7.63
CA LYS A 33 7.04 -8.11 -6.62
C LYS A 33 7.87 -7.06 -5.85
N LYS A 34 8.47 -6.10 -6.57
CA LYS A 34 9.21 -4.99 -5.95
C LYS A 34 8.30 -4.11 -5.09
N LEU A 35 7.07 -3.87 -5.55
CA LEU A 35 6.07 -3.12 -4.81
C LEU A 35 5.69 -3.85 -3.51
N GLU A 36 5.44 -5.16 -3.57
CA GLU A 36 5.13 -5.98 -2.40
C GLU A 36 6.21 -5.88 -1.32
N GLU A 37 7.49 -5.99 -1.70
CA GLU A 37 8.63 -5.81 -0.79
C GLU A 37 8.69 -4.38 -0.20
N ALA A 38 8.37 -3.36 -0.98
CA ALA A 38 8.32 -1.98 -0.52
C ALA A 38 7.16 -1.73 0.47
N LEU A 39 5.98 -2.31 0.22
CA LEU A 39 4.83 -2.21 1.11
C LEU A 39 5.10 -2.88 2.47
N ILE A 40 5.82 -4.01 2.49
CA ILE A 40 6.25 -4.66 3.74
C ILE A 40 7.11 -3.70 4.57
N LYS A 41 8.08 -3.02 3.94
CA LYS A 41 8.92 -2.02 4.61
C LYS A 41 8.09 -0.84 5.10
N LEU A 42 7.13 -0.38 4.30
CA LEU A 42 6.25 0.73 4.66
C LEU A 42 5.36 0.39 5.87
N ASN A 43 4.84 -0.83 5.93
CA ASN A 43 4.09 -1.34 7.08
C ASN A 43 4.96 -1.45 8.34
N ALA A 44 6.24 -1.81 8.20
CA ALA A 44 7.18 -1.89 9.32
C ALA A 44 7.47 -0.52 9.96
N LEU A 45 7.28 0.59 9.24
CA LEU A 45 7.41 1.95 9.78
C LEU A 45 6.26 2.33 10.74
N SER A 46 5.20 1.53 10.82
CA SER A 46 4.06 1.74 11.72
C SER A 46 3.49 3.17 11.64
N LEU A 47 3.32 3.65 10.40
CA LEU A 47 2.84 5.00 10.13
C LEU A 47 1.46 5.23 10.74
N LYS A 48 1.24 6.42 11.28
CA LYS A 48 -0.04 6.83 11.88
C LYS A 48 -0.62 8.04 11.16
N THR A 49 -1.94 8.05 11.08
CA THR A 49 -2.71 9.25 10.73
C THR A 49 -2.64 10.28 11.86
N LEU A 50 -3.02 11.54 11.57
CA LEU A 50 -3.13 12.58 12.59
C LEU A 50 -4.17 12.25 13.67
N SER A 51 -5.16 11.43 13.35
CA SER A 51 -6.15 10.91 14.31
C SER A 51 -5.66 9.67 15.07
N GLY A 52 -4.42 9.22 14.86
CA GLY A 52 -3.79 8.12 15.59
C GLY A 52 -4.04 6.71 15.01
N LYS A 53 -4.87 6.57 13.96
CA LYS A 53 -5.08 5.29 13.26
C LYS A 53 -3.81 4.83 12.55
N HIS A 54 -3.54 3.53 12.59
CA HIS A 54 -2.39 2.93 11.91
C HIS A 54 -2.66 2.76 10.41
N TYR A 55 -1.71 3.16 9.57
CA TYR A 55 -1.73 2.78 8.16
C TYR A 55 -1.30 1.33 7.98
N GLN A 56 -2.00 0.63 7.09
CA GLN A 56 -1.55 -0.65 6.56
C GLN A 56 -1.72 -0.65 5.04
N PHE A 57 -0.74 -1.18 4.34
CA PHE A 57 -0.69 -1.25 2.89
C PHE A 57 -0.68 -2.70 2.44
N PHE A 58 -1.52 -3.03 1.47
CA PHE A 58 -1.68 -4.39 0.95
C PHE A 58 -1.67 -4.38 -0.58
N LEU A 59 -1.21 -5.49 -1.15
CA LEU A 59 -1.25 -5.74 -2.58
C LEU A 59 -2.13 -6.96 -2.85
N ARG A 60 -3.29 -6.74 -3.48
CA ARG A 60 -4.33 -7.75 -3.75
C ARG A 60 -4.25 -8.26 -5.19
#